data_AF-A0A1S9RMS6-F1
#
_entry.id   AF-A0A1S9RMS6-F1
#
_cell.length_a   1.000
_cell.length_b   1.000
_cell.length_c   1.000
_cell.angle_alpha   90.00
_cell.angle_beta   90.00
_cell.angle_gamma   90.00
#
_symmetry.space_group_name_H-M   'P 1'
#
loop_
_entity.id
_entity.type
_entity.pdbx_description
1 polymer ?
#
loop_
_entity_poly.entity_id
_entity_poly.type
_entity_poly.pdbx_seq_one_letter_code
_entity_poly.pdbx_strand_id
1 'polypeptide(L)'
;MPNEIKDITTRDETSFPYIFEQNVSIELKDQSGVVRCNVYRPKTSDKVPVLVTYGPYGKDIPYKDFHPQSFSEVNPDQRSEHSAWETPDPKYWTTNGYAVVRADERGTGQSFGKLDTMSRGTSEAFFDVVEWAAEQPWSSGKVGLLGISYFAGSQWRVAARQPRGLACMIPWEGMSDYYRDRCRHGGILSNAFIKFWWNRQVVSNQYGLGGRAARNWGPDTIEGDLSEEELVQNRQDQTIDNEENKFRDDLYYASKEYSLSDIQVPLLSVANWGGILLHLRGNVEGWTHAGSELKYLRFITGRHDLPFYYAEEVEVQRSFLDAFLKGEDREGWSTGKAPKVDMVLRKGDAGFNNAEAEKLFPRRIEHEWPIARTQYTKFYLTSQKELITHAPIERPSKISYEALGNLDKPQLVQFVTPAFEKETEITGHIVAHLNVSMSANPGAPTPQDLDLFLTLRYISPEGKEVFYTGTAGDPVPLCKGWLRASRRKVDEQNPRHRAWLPHRNYYSTDVLPVLPGEVYPVDVEIWPTNIVVEKGGKIILEVSSGDTQGSGVFQHNSPIDRSVERFQGQNHIHFGLGDNYVTLPIIP
;
A
#
# COMPACT_ATOMS: atom_id res chain seq x y z
N MET A 1 -35.74 9.34 -7.87
CA MET A 1 -36.33 8.06 -7.34
C MET A 1 -35.29 7.01 -7.61
N PRO A 2 -34.97 6.11 -6.66
CA PRO A 2 -33.96 5.08 -6.92
C PRO A 2 -34.34 4.29 -8.17
N ASN A 3 -33.35 4.04 -9.03
CA ASN A 3 -33.53 3.24 -10.23
C ASN A 3 -34.12 1.87 -9.87
N GLU A 4 -35.01 1.36 -10.72
CA GLU A 4 -35.54 0.01 -10.56
C GLU A 4 -34.46 -1.03 -10.92
N ILE A 5 -34.17 -1.93 -9.99
CA ILE A 5 -33.17 -2.99 -10.18
C ILE A 5 -33.70 -4.02 -11.19
N LYS A 6 -32.93 -4.31 -12.25
CA LYS A 6 -33.33 -5.20 -13.36
C LYS A 6 -32.46 -6.44 -13.42
N ASP A 7 -32.98 -7.59 -13.86
CA ASP A 7 -32.08 -8.68 -14.28
C ASP A 7 -31.45 -8.32 -15.64
N ILE A 8 -30.14 -8.03 -15.61
CA ILE A 8 -29.35 -7.58 -16.76
C ILE A 8 -28.27 -8.59 -17.12
N THR A 9 -28.41 -9.83 -16.65
CA THR A 9 -27.45 -10.90 -16.88
C THR A 9 -27.42 -11.30 -18.36
N THR A 10 -26.23 -11.36 -18.95
CA THR A 10 -26.03 -11.93 -20.30
C THR A 10 -25.02 -13.07 -20.24
N ARG A 11 -25.08 -13.98 -21.22
CA ARG A 11 -24.19 -15.15 -21.29
C ARG A 11 -23.70 -15.37 -22.70
N ASP A 12 -22.38 -15.50 -22.85
CA ASP A 12 -21.69 -15.83 -24.10
C ASP A 12 -20.84 -17.09 -23.89
N GLU A 13 -21.10 -18.11 -24.70
CA GLU A 13 -20.36 -19.38 -24.70
C GLU A 13 -19.54 -19.59 -25.97
N THR A 14 -19.61 -18.66 -26.91
CA THR A 14 -19.16 -18.85 -28.28
C THR A 14 -17.98 -17.96 -28.64
N SER A 15 -17.99 -16.70 -28.23
CA SER A 15 -17.02 -15.70 -28.71
C SER A 15 -15.65 -15.83 -28.05
N PHE A 16 -15.60 -16.44 -26.87
CA PHE A 16 -14.41 -16.51 -26.03
C PHE A 16 -13.97 -17.95 -25.78
N PRO A 17 -12.69 -18.20 -25.42
CA PRO A 17 -12.22 -19.53 -25.01
C PRO A 17 -12.81 -20.02 -23.68
N TYR A 18 -13.47 -19.13 -22.94
CA TYR A 18 -14.23 -19.40 -21.71
C TYR A 18 -15.72 -19.09 -21.91
N ILE A 19 -16.54 -19.50 -20.95
CA ILE A 19 -17.92 -18.99 -20.82
C ILE A 19 -17.86 -17.68 -20.06
N PHE A 20 -18.50 -16.66 -20.60
CA PHE A 20 -18.59 -15.33 -20.02
C PHE A 20 -20.03 -15.04 -19.65
N GLU A 21 -20.29 -14.80 -18.37
CA GLU A 21 -21.58 -14.33 -17.86
C GLU A 21 -21.38 -12.91 -17.33
N GLN A 22 -22.04 -11.92 -17.94
CA GLN A 22 -21.90 -10.51 -17.60
C GLN A 22 -23.06 -10.05 -16.72
N ASN A 23 -22.78 -9.17 -15.75
CA ASN A 23 -23.76 -8.54 -14.87
C ASN A 23 -24.61 -9.50 -14.01
N VAL A 24 -24.05 -10.66 -13.67
CA VAL A 24 -24.68 -11.61 -12.75
C VAL A 24 -24.97 -10.90 -11.42
N SER A 25 -26.22 -10.98 -10.96
CA SER A 25 -26.70 -10.37 -9.72
C SER A 25 -26.33 -11.21 -8.50
N ILE A 26 -25.73 -10.56 -7.50
CA ILE A 26 -25.52 -11.11 -6.17
C ILE A 26 -26.37 -10.30 -5.21
N GLU A 27 -27.45 -10.92 -4.72
CA GLU A 27 -28.31 -10.34 -3.68
C GLU A 27 -27.53 -10.31 -2.35
N LEU A 28 -27.39 -9.13 -1.76
CA LEU A 28 -26.72 -8.98 -0.47
C LEU A 28 -27.61 -9.51 0.67
N LYS A 29 -27.00 -10.19 1.64
CA LYS A 29 -27.73 -10.86 2.74
C LYS A 29 -28.45 -9.89 3.66
N ASP A 30 -27.94 -8.67 3.76
CA ASP A 30 -28.54 -7.58 4.52
C ASP A 30 -29.69 -6.87 3.78
N GLN A 31 -30.05 -7.34 2.58
CA GLN A 31 -31.09 -6.78 1.71
C GLN A 31 -30.82 -5.31 1.31
N SER A 32 -29.56 -4.87 1.39
CA SER A 32 -29.18 -3.49 1.07
C SER A 32 -29.03 -3.21 -0.44
N GLY A 33 -29.21 -4.23 -1.28
CA GLY A 33 -29.24 -4.15 -2.73
C GLY A 33 -28.50 -5.30 -3.40
N VAL A 34 -28.09 -5.07 -4.66
CA VAL A 34 -27.38 -6.04 -5.49
C VAL A 34 -25.96 -5.58 -5.79
N VAL A 35 -25.02 -6.52 -5.75
CA VAL A 35 -23.71 -6.39 -6.39
C VAL A 35 -23.75 -7.06 -7.75
N ARG A 36 -23.13 -6.44 -8.77
CA ARG A 36 -22.98 -7.01 -10.10
C ARG A 36 -21.57 -7.53 -10.30
N CYS A 37 -21.49 -8.74 -10.84
CA CYS A 37 -20.23 -9.35 -11.21
C CYS A 37 -20.23 -9.89 -12.64
N ASN A 38 -19.02 -10.08 -13.13
CA ASN A 38 -18.73 -10.82 -14.34
C ASN A 38 -18.10 -12.15 -13.93
N VAL A 39 -18.60 -13.24 -14.50
CA VAL A 39 -18.10 -14.60 -14.28
C VAL A 39 -17.45 -15.11 -15.55
N TYR A 40 -16.19 -15.52 -15.44
CA TYR A 40 -15.42 -16.16 -16.49
C TYR A 40 -15.12 -17.58 -16.05
N ARG A 41 -15.54 -18.59 -16.81
CA ARG A 41 -15.36 -19.99 -16.41
C ARG A 41 -14.90 -20.89 -17.56
N PRO A 42 -14.10 -21.93 -17.27
CA PRO A 42 -13.65 -22.85 -18.32
C PRO A 42 -14.85 -23.57 -18.95
N LYS A 43 -14.71 -23.98 -20.22
CA LYS A 43 -15.70 -24.79 -20.94
C LYS A 43 -15.63 -26.26 -20.50
N THR A 44 -15.92 -26.53 -19.24
CA THR A 44 -15.93 -27.86 -18.63
C THR A 44 -17.23 -28.08 -17.83
N SER A 45 -17.59 -29.35 -17.63
CA SER A 45 -18.63 -29.77 -16.67
C SER A 45 -18.10 -29.91 -15.24
N ASP A 46 -16.79 -29.92 -15.05
CA ASP A 46 -16.17 -30.07 -13.74
C ASP A 46 -16.38 -28.83 -12.87
N LYS A 47 -16.49 -29.05 -11.56
CA LYS A 47 -16.48 -27.97 -10.57
C LYS A 47 -15.06 -27.44 -10.41
N VAL A 48 -14.88 -26.13 -10.53
CA VAL A 48 -13.54 -25.50 -10.52
C VAL A 48 -13.37 -24.55 -9.33
N PRO A 49 -12.15 -24.34 -8.82
CA PRO A 49 -11.86 -23.27 -7.87
C PRO A 49 -12.11 -21.88 -8.47
N VAL A 50 -12.38 -20.91 -7.60
CA VAL A 50 -12.79 -19.56 -8.02
C VAL A 50 -11.81 -18.51 -7.52
N LEU A 51 -11.36 -17.63 -8.40
CA LEU A 51 -10.63 -16.42 -8.04
C LEU A 51 -11.61 -15.25 -7.99
N VAL A 52 -11.61 -14.48 -6.90
CA VAL A 52 -12.53 -13.36 -6.72
C VAL A 52 -11.78 -12.04 -6.58
N THR A 53 -12.24 -11.02 -7.30
CA THR A 53 -11.87 -9.61 -7.12
C THR A 53 -13.11 -8.76 -6.91
N TYR A 54 -13.05 -7.83 -5.96
CA TYR A 54 -14.12 -6.88 -5.64
C TYR A 54 -13.53 -5.48 -5.40
N GLY A 55 -13.98 -4.49 -6.17
CA GLY A 55 -13.42 -3.14 -6.08
C GLY A 55 -14.09 -2.11 -6.99
N PRO A 56 -13.69 -0.83 -6.91
CA PRO A 56 -14.44 0.28 -7.50
C PRO A 56 -14.02 0.65 -8.93
N TYR A 57 -12.99 0.01 -9.49
CA TYR A 57 -12.35 0.45 -10.74
C TYR A 57 -13.08 0.08 -12.02
N GLY A 58 -14.19 -0.65 -11.94
CA GLY A 58 -15.02 -0.98 -13.09
C GLY A 58 -14.67 -2.33 -13.70
N LYS A 59 -15.49 -3.34 -13.41
CA LYS A 59 -15.37 -4.70 -13.95
C LYS A 59 -15.54 -4.76 -15.48
N ASP A 60 -16.06 -3.71 -16.09
CA ASP A 60 -16.29 -3.59 -17.54
C ASP A 60 -15.39 -2.53 -18.19
N ILE A 61 -14.38 -2.02 -17.49
CA ILE A 61 -13.40 -1.07 -18.05
C ILE A 61 -12.17 -1.86 -18.52
N PRO A 62 -11.92 -1.96 -19.84
CA PRO A 62 -10.77 -2.69 -20.35
C PRO A 62 -9.46 -2.03 -19.90
N TYR A 63 -8.44 -2.83 -19.59
CA TYR A 63 -7.12 -2.32 -19.20
C TYR A 63 -6.57 -1.36 -20.28
N LYS A 64 -6.67 -1.72 -21.56
CA LYS A 64 -6.22 -0.87 -22.68
C LYS A 64 -6.78 0.55 -22.65
N ASP A 65 -7.97 0.76 -22.08
CA ASP A 65 -8.61 2.06 -21.97
C ASP A 65 -8.30 2.71 -20.61
N PHE A 66 -8.22 1.91 -19.54
CA PHE A 66 -7.84 2.38 -18.21
C PHE A 66 -6.41 2.92 -18.17
N HIS A 67 -5.44 2.22 -18.76
CA HIS A 67 -4.03 2.63 -18.79
C HIS A 67 -3.31 2.12 -20.05
N PRO A 68 -3.49 2.79 -21.21
CA PRO A 68 -3.02 2.29 -22.51
C PRO A 68 -1.51 2.01 -22.57
N GLN A 69 -0.70 2.90 -21.99
CA GLN A 69 0.76 2.76 -21.99
C GLN A 69 1.20 1.49 -21.26
N SER A 70 0.77 1.32 -20.00
CA SER A 70 1.09 0.12 -19.24
C SER A 70 0.53 -1.15 -19.89
N PHE A 71 -0.71 -1.12 -20.40
CA PHE A 71 -1.28 -2.26 -21.12
C PHE A 71 -0.40 -2.73 -22.29
N SER A 72 0.29 -1.81 -22.98
CA SER A 72 1.19 -2.17 -24.08
C SER A 72 2.40 -3.02 -23.64
N GLU A 73 2.78 -2.93 -22.37
CA GLU A 73 3.92 -3.62 -21.75
C GLU A 73 3.53 -4.90 -20.99
N VAL A 74 2.24 -5.10 -20.72
CA VAL A 74 1.76 -6.32 -20.04
C VAL A 74 2.15 -7.56 -20.86
N ASN A 75 2.50 -8.63 -20.15
CA ASN A 75 2.78 -9.94 -20.75
C ASN A 75 1.64 -10.34 -21.72
N PRO A 76 1.93 -10.66 -23.00
CA PRO A 76 0.92 -11.05 -23.98
C PRO A 76 -0.03 -12.17 -23.53
N ASP A 77 0.44 -13.11 -22.71
CA ASP A 77 -0.40 -14.20 -22.19
C ASP A 77 -1.44 -13.72 -21.17
N GLN A 78 -1.24 -12.53 -20.60
CA GLN A 78 -2.13 -11.86 -19.64
C GLN A 78 -2.93 -10.72 -20.29
N ARG A 79 -2.96 -10.65 -21.63
CA ARG A 79 -3.65 -9.60 -22.40
C ARG A 79 -4.78 -10.17 -23.25
N SER A 80 -5.91 -10.46 -22.61
CA SER A 80 -7.15 -10.83 -23.27
C SER A 80 -8.11 -9.64 -23.47
N GLU A 81 -9.21 -9.88 -24.19
CA GLU A 81 -10.26 -8.87 -24.42
C GLU A 81 -10.87 -8.33 -23.12
N HIS A 82 -10.92 -9.17 -22.09
CA HIS A 82 -11.49 -8.84 -20.79
C HIS A 82 -10.44 -8.56 -19.71
N SER A 83 -9.16 -8.35 -20.06
CA SER A 83 -8.17 -7.87 -19.09
C SER A 83 -8.62 -6.53 -18.50
N ALA A 84 -8.57 -6.40 -17.18
CA ALA A 84 -8.84 -5.15 -16.48
C ALA A 84 -7.71 -4.82 -15.50
N TRP A 85 -7.52 -3.53 -15.26
CA TRP A 85 -6.49 -2.98 -14.38
C TRP A 85 -6.46 -3.70 -13.02
N GLU A 86 -5.28 -4.17 -12.61
CA GLU A 86 -5.01 -4.81 -11.30
C GLU A 86 -5.75 -6.12 -11.00
N THR A 87 -6.37 -6.74 -12.01
CA THR A 87 -7.11 -8.01 -11.85
C THR A 87 -6.45 -9.18 -12.60
N PRO A 88 -6.70 -10.43 -12.18
CA PRO A 88 -6.29 -11.63 -12.91
C PRO A 88 -6.88 -11.67 -14.34
N ASP A 89 -6.07 -12.01 -15.35
CA ASP A 89 -6.58 -12.14 -16.72
C ASP A 89 -7.50 -13.38 -16.88
N PRO A 90 -8.77 -13.20 -17.29
CA PRO A 90 -9.71 -14.32 -17.34
C PRO A 90 -9.32 -15.40 -18.34
N LYS A 91 -8.66 -15.07 -19.46
CA LYS A 91 -8.23 -16.09 -20.43
C LYS A 91 -7.16 -16.99 -19.83
N TYR A 92 -6.15 -16.40 -19.21
CA TYR A 92 -5.07 -17.16 -18.59
C TYR A 92 -5.59 -18.10 -17.50
N TRP A 93 -6.35 -17.57 -16.55
CA TRP A 93 -6.78 -18.33 -15.38
C TRP A 93 -7.82 -19.41 -15.71
N THR A 94 -8.74 -19.14 -16.66
CA THR A 94 -9.68 -20.17 -17.14
C THR A 94 -9.00 -21.29 -17.92
N THR A 95 -7.96 -20.98 -18.70
CA THR A 95 -7.13 -22.01 -19.36
C THR A 95 -6.41 -22.90 -18.35
N ASN A 96 -6.10 -22.35 -17.16
CA ASN A 96 -5.47 -23.07 -16.05
C ASN A 96 -6.49 -23.68 -15.06
N GLY A 97 -7.76 -23.84 -15.45
CA GLY A 97 -8.76 -24.57 -14.65
C GLY A 97 -9.32 -23.80 -13.46
N TYR A 98 -9.32 -22.46 -13.51
CA TYR A 98 -9.99 -21.60 -12.54
C TYR A 98 -11.21 -20.90 -13.14
N ALA A 99 -12.24 -20.66 -12.34
CA ALA A 99 -13.19 -19.60 -12.62
C ALA A 99 -12.66 -18.26 -12.08
N VAL A 100 -13.03 -17.15 -12.72
CA VAL A 100 -12.74 -15.79 -12.25
C VAL A 100 -14.06 -15.05 -12.08
N VAL A 101 -14.30 -14.50 -10.89
CA VAL A 101 -15.42 -13.63 -10.57
C VAL A 101 -14.88 -12.23 -10.32
N ARG A 102 -15.24 -11.29 -11.18
CA ARG A 102 -14.87 -9.88 -11.06
C ARG A 102 -16.11 -9.05 -10.76
N ALA A 103 -16.19 -8.53 -9.55
CA ALA A 103 -17.34 -7.79 -9.04
C ALA A 103 -17.04 -6.30 -8.88
N ASP A 104 -17.98 -5.46 -9.29
CA ASP A 104 -17.95 -4.04 -8.96
C ASP A 104 -18.39 -3.84 -7.52
N GLU A 105 -17.66 -3.01 -6.79
CA GLU A 105 -18.03 -2.63 -5.45
C GLU A 105 -19.39 -1.91 -5.41
N ARG A 106 -20.12 -2.05 -4.30
CA ARG A 106 -21.39 -1.39 -4.05
C ARG A 106 -21.29 0.11 -4.39
N GLY A 107 -22.24 0.62 -5.19
CA GLY A 107 -22.27 2.02 -5.62
C GLY A 107 -21.34 2.36 -6.80
N THR A 108 -20.74 1.37 -7.46
CA THR A 108 -19.91 1.56 -8.66
C THR A 108 -20.39 0.71 -9.83
N GLY A 109 -20.04 1.09 -11.05
CA GLY A 109 -20.29 0.25 -12.23
C GLY A 109 -21.79 0.06 -12.46
N GLN A 110 -22.21 -1.20 -12.42
CA GLN A 110 -23.61 -1.62 -12.45
C GLN A 110 -24.14 -2.05 -11.06
N SER A 111 -23.30 -2.01 -10.01
CA SER A 111 -23.67 -2.37 -8.64
C SER A 111 -24.39 -1.21 -7.94
N PHE A 112 -25.65 -1.44 -7.58
CA PHE A 112 -26.47 -0.46 -6.86
C PHE A 112 -25.88 -0.12 -5.49
N GLY A 113 -26.17 1.09 -4.98
CA GLY A 113 -25.95 1.48 -3.59
C GLY A 113 -25.07 2.71 -3.40
N LYS A 114 -24.65 2.94 -2.15
CA LYS A 114 -23.81 4.08 -1.77
C LYS A 114 -22.34 3.81 -2.10
N LEU A 115 -21.71 4.73 -2.83
CA LEU A 115 -20.27 4.75 -3.06
C LEU A 115 -19.54 5.17 -1.78
N ASP A 116 -18.98 4.21 -1.05
CA ASP A 116 -18.25 4.44 0.20
C ASP A 116 -17.09 3.45 0.29
N THR A 117 -16.02 3.74 -0.44
CA THR A 117 -14.92 2.80 -0.62
C THR A 117 -14.18 2.52 0.69
N MET A 118 -13.66 1.30 0.83
CA MET A 118 -12.97 0.85 2.05
C MET A 118 -13.80 1.09 3.33
N SER A 119 -15.12 0.93 3.25
CA SER A 119 -16.04 1.07 4.38
C SER A 119 -16.36 -0.29 5.00
N ARG A 120 -17.18 -0.27 6.05
CA ARG A 120 -17.75 -1.49 6.62
C ARG A 120 -18.73 -2.13 5.62
N GLY A 121 -19.60 -1.34 4.99
CA GLY A 121 -20.60 -1.85 4.06
C GLY A 121 -19.99 -2.53 2.84
N THR A 122 -18.84 -2.04 2.35
CA THR A 122 -18.15 -2.70 1.22
C THR A 122 -17.46 -3.99 1.66
N SER A 123 -16.94 -4.05 2.89
CA SER A 123 -16.41 -5.30 3.47
C SER A 123 -17.51 -6.34 3.77
N GLU A 124 -18.72 -5.89 4.08
CA GLU A 124 -19.91 -6.75 4.27
C GLU A 124 -20.37 -7.33 2.93
N ALA A 125 -20.48 -6.48 1.90
CA ALA A 125 -20.79 -6.94 0.55
C ALA A 125 -19.72 -7.89 -0.02
N PHE A 126 -18.43 -7.63 0.19
CA PHE A 126 -17.37 -8.52 -0.30
C PHE A 126 -17.45 -9.92 0.34
N PHE A 127 -17.81 -10.01 1.61
CA PHE A 127 -18.03 -11.30 2.28
C PHE A 127 -19.16 -12.09 1.59
N ASP A 128 -20.27 -11.43 1.27
CA ASP A 128 -21.39 -12.07 0.57
C ASP A 128 -20.98 -12.51 -0.85
N VAL A 129 -20.18 -11.72 -1.57
CA VAL A 129 -19.64 -12.08 -2.89
C VAL A 129 -18.77 -13.34 -2.81
N VAL A 130 -17.92 -13.46 -1.78
CA VAL A 130 -17.07 -14.65 -1.59
C VAL A 130 -17.91 -15.89 -1.30
N GLU A 131 -18.88 -15.81 -0.39
CA GLU A 131 -19.74 -16.96 -0.07
C GLU A 131 -20.62 -17.34 -1.27
N TRP A 132 -21.17 -16.36 -1.99
CA TRP A 132 -21.92 -16.60 -3.22
C TRP A 132 -21.07 -17.34 -4.26
N ALA A 133 -19.82 -16.91 -4.47
CA ALA A 133 -18.91 -17.55 -5.43
C ALA A 133 -18.57 -18.99 -5.04
N ALA A 134 -18.49 -19.29 -3.74
CA ALA A 134 -18.27 -20.64 -3.24
C ALA A 134 -19.49 -21.56 -3.45
N GLU A 135 -20.71 -21.01 -3.43
CA GLU A 135 -21.96 -21.77 -3.47
C GLU A 135 -22.47 -22.08 -4.89
N GLN A 136 -21.84 -21.52 -5.93
CA GLN A 136 -22.28 -21.72 -7.31
C GLN A 136 -22.17 -23.19 -7.76
N PRO A 137 -23.06 -23.69 -8.62
CA PRO A 137 -23.08 -25.10 -9.03
C PRO A 137 -21.82 -25.52 -9.80
N TRP A 138 -21.12 -24.59 -10.44
CA TRP A 138 -19.85 -24.79 -11.14
C TRP A 138 -18.62 -24.58 -10.25
N SER A 139 -18.81 -24.15 -8.99
CA SER A 139 -17.74 -23.92 -8.03
C SER A 139 -17.37 -25.20 -7.29
N SER A 140 -16.08 -25.39 -7.04
CA SER A 140 -15.56 -26.45 -6.16
C SER A 140 -15.84 -26.17 -4.66
N GLY A 141 -16.35 -24.98 -4.33
CA GLY A 141 -16.52 -24.51 -2.96
C GLY A 141 -15.26 -23.84 -2.39
N LYS A 142 -14.16 -23.81 -3.14
CA LYS A 142 -12.90 -23.15 -2.73
C LYS A 142 -12.69 -21.86 -3.51
N VAL A 143 -12.53 -20.77 -2.77
CA VAL A 143 -12.30 -19.41 -3.28
C VAL A 143 -10.90 -18.94 -2.88
N GLY A 144 -10.17 -18.39 -3.84
CA GLY A 144 -8.95 -17.62 -3.63
C GLY A 144 -9.16 -16.15 -3.91
N LEU A 145 -8.48 -15.28 -3.15
CA LEU A 145 -8.41 -13.85 -3.46
C LEU A 145 -7.06 -13.52 -4.11
N LEU A 146 -7.09 -12.79 -5.23
CA LEU A 146 -5.91 -12.39 -5.98
C LEU A 146 -6.19 -11.05 -6.68
N GLY A 147 -5.33 -10.06 -6.46
CA GLY A 147 -5.42 -8.75 -7.10
C GLY A 147 -4.41 -7.79 -6.51
N ILE A 148 -4.28 -6.62 -7.13
CA ILE A 148 -3.30 -5.58 -6.76
C ILE A 148 -3.98 -4.40 -6.03
N SER A 149 -3.23 -3.60 -5.28
CA SER A 149 -3.65 -2.31 -4.68
C SER A 149 -4.93 -2.38 -3.87
N TYR A 150 -6.04 -1.83 -4.38
CA TYR A 150 -7.34 -1.85 -3.72
C TYR A 150 -7.86 -3.27 -3.59
N PHE A 151 -7.71 -4.07 -4.65
CA PHE A 151 -8.10 -5.48 -4.65
C PHE A 151 -7.24 -6.33 -3.72
N ALA A 152 -6.03 -5.87 -3.36
CA ALA A 152 -5.19 -6.49 -2.33
C ALA A 152 -5.57 -6.00 -0.92
N GLY A 153 -5.73 -4.69 -0.75
CA GLY A 153 -6.10 -4.07 0.52
C GLY A 153 -7.47 -4.50 1.05
N SER A 154 -8.43 -4.74 0.15
CA SER A 154 -9.75 -5.26 0.50
C SER A 154 -9.70 -6.74 0.95
N GLN A 155 -8.71 -7.52 0.51
CA GLN A 155 -8.56 -8.92 0.93
C GLN A 155 -8.31 -9.03 2.43
N TRP A 156 -7.43 -8.18 2.98
CA TRP A 156 -7.12 -8.18 4.41
C TRP A 156 -8.39 -8.02 5.25
N ARG A 157 -9.28 -7.12 4.83
CA ARG A 157 -10.54 -6.80 5.51
C ARG A 157 -11.53 -7.94 5.43
N VAL A 158 -11.78 -8.48 4.24
CA VAL A 158 -12.75 -9.55 4.07
C VAL A 158 -12.26 -10.87 4.68
N ALA A 159 -10.96 -11.16 4.59
CA ALA A 159 -10.38 -12.39 5.13
C ALA A 159 -10.43 -12.41 6.67
N ALA A 160 -10.27 -11.26 7.33
CA ALA A 160 -10.45 -11.14 8.78
C ALA A 160 -11.90 -11.45 9.22
N ARG A 161 -12.88 -11.33 8.31
CA ARG A 161 -14.27 -11.72 8.56
C ARG A 161 -14.55 -13.20 8.30
N GLN A 162 -13.57 -13.96 7.79
CA GLN A 162 -13.62 -15.42 7.60
C GLN A 162 -14.88 -15.92 6.83
N PRO A 163 -15.18 -15.40 5.62
CA PRO A 163 -16.28 -15.93 4.81
C PRO A 163 -16.11 -17.41 4.49
N ARG A 164 -17.22 -18.15 4.47
CA ARG A 164 -17.19 -19.56 4.05
C ARG A 164 -16.70 -19.69 2.62
N GLY A 165 -15.92 -20.74 2.38
CA GLY A 165 -15.35 -21.05 1.08
C GLY A 165 -14.04 -20.30 0.76
N LEU A 166 -13.69 -19.24 1.48
CA LEU A 166 -12.37 -18.62 1.36
C LEU A 166 -11.29 -19.60 1.84
N ALA A 167 -10.42 -19.99 0.92
CA ALA A 167 -9.42 -21.04 1.14
C ALA A 167 -7.98 -20.51 1.14
N CYS A 168 -7.70 -19.37 0.49
CA CYS A 168 -6.40 -18.70 0.54
C CYS A 168 -6.47 -17.27 -0.04
N MET A 169 -5.43 -16.47 0.18
CA MET A 169 -5.34 -15.11 -0.35
C MET A 169 -3.92 -14.69 -0.77
N ILE A 170 -3.83 -13.85 -1.79
CA ILE A 170 -2.60 -13.23 -2.29
C ILE A 170 -2.83 -11.70 -2.39
N PRO A 171 -2.61 -10.96 -1.30
CA PRO A 171 -2.59 -9.49 -1.35
C PRO A 171 -1.28 -9.02 -2.00
N TRP A 172 -1.35 -8.72 -3.29
CA TRP A 172 -0.24 -8.19 -4.06
C TRP A 172 -0.18 -6.68 -3.94
N GLU A 173 0.82 -6.13 -3.25
CA GLU A 173 0.92 -4.69 -2.99
C GLU A 173 -0.37 -4.08 -2.43
N GLY A 174 -0.76 -4.47 -1.21
CA GLY A 174 -2.01 -4.04 -0.56
C GLY A 174 -1.79 -3.46 0.83
N MET A 175 -2.31 -2.25 1.05
CA MET A 175 -2.32 -1.58 2.37
C MET A 175 -3.15 -2.39 3.37
N SER A 176 -2.65 -2.55 4.61
CA SER A 176 -3.36 -3.28 5.67
C SER A 176 -3.92 -2.33 6.73
N ASP A 177 -3.30 -1.19 6.95
CA ASP A 177 -3.73 -0.14 7.86
C ASP A 177 -4.19 1.07 7.05
N TYR A 178 -5.51 1.24 6.94
CA TYR A 178 -6.10 2.31 6.14
C TYR A 178 -5.63 3.71 6.57
N TYR A 179 -5.39 3.91 7.87
CA TYR A 179 -4.90 5.19 8.39
C TYR A 179 -3.40 5.36 8.11
N ARG A 180 -2.56 4.43 8.60
CA ARG A 180 -1.09 4.62 8.65
C ARG A 180 -0.38 4.35 7.33
N ASP A 181 -0.92 3.48 6.49
CA ASP A 181 -0.26 3.08 5.24
C ASP A 181 -0.68 3.95 4.05
N ARG A 182 -1.85 4.61 4.14
CA ARG A 182 -2.47 5.31 3.00
C ARG A 182 -2.83 6.75 3.29
N CYS A 183 -3.60 6.99 4.34
CA CYS A 183 -4.22 8.30 4.54
C CYS A 183 -3.31 9.28 5.26
N ARG A 184 -2.62 8.82 6.31
CA ARG A 184 -1.84 9.66 7.22
C ARG A 184 -0.52 9.02 7.62
N HIS A 185 0.55 9.34 6.91
CA HIS A 185 1.90 8.92 7.28
C HIS A 185 2.39 9.73 8.48
N GLY A 186 2.73 9.06 9.59
CA GLY A 186 3.16 9.77 10.80
C GLY A 186 2.11 10.71 11.40
N GLY A 187 0.83 10.59 11.01
CA GLY A 187 -0.24 11.52 11.36
C GLY A 187 -0.40 12.75 10.45
N ILE A 188 0.37 12.84 9.36
CA ILE A 188 0.34 13.90 8.35
C ILE A 188 -0.49 13.44 7.16
N LEU A 189 -1.45 14.24 6.69
CA LEU A 189 -2.34 13.85 5.58
C LEU A 189 -1.59 13.71 4.24
N SER A 190 -1.66 12.53 3.61
CA SER A 190 -1.20 12.29 2.22
C SER A 190 -2.37 12.53 1.25
N ASN A 191 -2.62 13.80 0.93
CA ASN A 191 -3.84 14.22 0.22
C ASN A 191 -3.77 14.07 -1.31
N ALA A 192 -2.59 14.24 -1.90
CA ALA A 192 -2.47 14.37 -3.36
C ALA A 192 -2.87 13.08 -4.09
N PHE A 193 -2.41 11.92 -3.61
CA PHE A 193 -2.74 10.62 -4.19
C PHE A 193 -4.23 10.32 -4.03
N ILE A 194 -4.78 10.53 -2.82
CA ILE A 194 -6.20 10.31 -2.54
C ILE A 194 -7.06 11.13 -3.52
N LYS A 195 -6.72 12.40 -3.74
CA LYS A 195 -7.45 13.26 -4.68
C LYS A 195 -7.35 12.78 -6.12
N PHE A 196 -6.16 12.40 -6.58
CA PHE A 196 -5.95 11.88 -7.94
C PHE A 196 -6.72 10.57 -8.14
N TRP A 197 -6.52 9.61 -7.24
CA TRP A 197 -7.13 8.29 -7.25
C TRP A 197 -8.66 8.38 -7.20
N TRP A 198 -9.21 9.16 -6.27
CA TRP A 198 -10.66 9.32 -6.09
C TRP A 198 -11.33 9.85 -7.36
N ASN A 199 -10.83 10.99 -7.87
CA ASN A 199 -11.45 11.67 -9.00
C ASN A 199 -11.29 10.90 -10.31
N ARG A 200 -10.14 10.25 -10.52
CA ARG A 200 -9.85 9.54 -11.77
C ARG A 200 -10.42 8.13 -11.79
N GLN A 201 -10.30 7.37 -10.70
CA GLN A 201 -10.50 5.91 -10.72
C GLN A 201 -11.81 5.49 -10.05
N VAL A 202 -12.29 6.24 -9.05
CA VAL A 202 -13.43 5.83 -8.22
C VAL A 202 -14.71 6.53 -8.65
N VAL A 203 -14.77 7.86 -8.47
CA VAL A 203 -15.99 8.64 -8.80
C VAL A 203 -16.33 8.58 -10.28
N SER A 204 -15.33 8.46 -11.15
CA SER A 204 -15.53 8.28 -12.59
C SER A 204 -16.31 7.02 -12.96
N ASN A 205 -16.41 6.05 -12.04
CA ASN A 205 -17.15 4.81 -12.17
C ASN A 205 -18.35 4.73 -11.20
N GLN A 206 -18.80 5.85 -10.63
CA GLN A 206 -19.97 5.85 -9.73
C GLN A 206 -21.22 5.30 -10.44
N TYR A 207 -21.99 4.46 -9.75
CA TYR A 207 -23.29 3.97 -10.24
C TYR A 207 -24.23 5.15 -10.50
N GLY A 208 -24.91 5.13 -11.65
CA GLY A 208 -25.80 6.20 -12.10
C GLY A 208 -25.08 7.40 -12.74
N LEU A 209 -23.74 7.39 -12.84
CA LEU A 209 -23.02 8.45 -13.55
C LEU A 209 -23.13 8.27 -15.07
N GLY A 210 -23.76 9.23 -15.75
CA GLY A 210 -23.91 9.24 -17.19
C GLY A 210 -22.60 9.53 -17.95
N GLY A 211 -22.53 9.11 -19.21
CA GLY A 211 -21.43 9.43 -20.11
C GLY A 211 -20.13 8.68 -19.84
N ARG A 212 -20.18 7.53 -19.15
CA ARG A 212 -19.05 6.60 -19.05
C ARG A 212 -18.75 5.95 -20.39
N ALA A 213 -19.78 5.50 -21.11
CA ALA A 213 -19.61 4.87 -22.42
C ALA A 213 -18.95 5.82 -23.43
N ALA A 214 -19.39 7.08 -23.46
CA ALA A 214 -18.83 8.11 -24.34
C ALA A 214 -17.35 8.44 -24.05
N ARG A 215 -16.86 8.14 -22.84
CA ARG A 215 -15.46 8.35 -22.42
C ARG A 215 -14.59 7.09 -22.55
N ASN A 216 -15.12 6.01 -23.14
CA ASN A 216 -14.51 4.68 -23.12
C ASN A 216 -14.20 4.20 -21.69
N TRP A 217 -15.08 4.52 -20.74
CA TRP A 217 -14.90 4.23 -19.31
C TRP A 217 -15.91 3.19 -18.80
N GLY A 218 -16.13 2.15 -19.61
CA GLY A 218 -17.16 1.14 -19.39
C GLY A 218 -18.57 1.60 -19.83
N PRO A 219 -19.57 0.71 -19.79
CA PRO A 219 -20.94 1.02 -20.15
C PRO A 219 -21.59 2.00 -19.17
N ASP A 220 -22.55 2.79 -19.66
CA ASP A 220 -23.44 3.57 -18.78
C ASP A 220 -24.30 2.63 -17.92
N THR A 221 -24.86 3.16 -16.83
CA THR A 221 -25.70 2.37 -15.92
C THR A 221 -26.96 1.93 -16.66
N ILE A 222 -27.18 0.62 -16.81
CA ILE A 222 -28.30 0.08 -17.60
C ILE A 222 -29.66 0.47 -17.01
N GLU A 223 -29.69 0.67 -15.70
CA GLU A 223 -30.89 1.03 -14.95
C GLU A 223 -31.19 2.54 -15.03
N GLY A 224 -30.28 3.36 -15.59
CA GLY A 224 -30.46 4.78 -15.85
C GLY A 224 -29.47 5.68 -15.11
N ASP A 225 -29.38 6.93 -15.57
CA ASP A 225 -28.55 7.96 -14.94
C ASP A 225 -29.28 8.60 -13.73
N LEU A 226 -28.51 8.98 -12.71
CA LEU A 226 -28.98 9.72 -11.54
C LEU A 226 -28.75 11.22 -11.72
N SER A 227 -29.54 12.05 -11.03
CA SER A 227 -29.26 13.50 -10.98
C SER A 227 -27.96 13.79 -10.22
N GLU A 228 -27.35 14.97 -10.41
CA GLU A 228 -26.15 15.34 -9.65
C GLU A 228 -26.42 15.35 -8.14
N GLU A 229 -27.60 15.80 -7.71
CA GLU A 229 -28.01 15.76 -6.30
C GLU A 229 -28.08 14.33 -5.76
N GLU A 230 -28.64 13.39 -6.54
CA GLU A 230 -28.70 11.98 -6.17
C GLU A 230 -27.30 11.35 -6.14
N LEU A 231 -26.41 11.70 -7.08
CA LEU A 231 -25.02 11.26 -7.08
C LEU A 231 -24.26 11.76 -5.84
N VAL A 232 -24.44 13.03 -5.46
CA VAL A 232 -23.87 13.60 -4.23
C VAL A 232 -24.39 12.87 -2.99
N GLN A 233 -25.69 12.63 -2.90
CA GLN A 233 -26.30 11.94 -1.76
C GLN A 233 -25.83 10.48 -1.65
N ASN A 234 -25.57 9.83 -2.78
CA ASN A 234 -25.13 8.43 -2.86
C ASN A 234 -23.61 8.26 -2.83
N ARG A 235 -22.83 9.26 -2.42
CA ARG A 235 -21.37 9.13 -2.26
C ARG A 235 -20.87 9.62 -0.90
N GLN A 236 -19.86 8.95 -0.38
CA GLN A 236 -19.06 9.38 0.75
C GLN A 236 -17.69 9.81 0.23
N ASP A 237 -17.40 11.11 0.23
CA ASP A 237 -16.22 11.64 -0.45
C ASP A 237 -14.95 11.55 0.41
N GLN A 238 -14.06 10.62 0.03
CA GLN A 238 -12.81 10.40 0.75
C GLN A 238 -11.86 11.61 0.71
N THR A 239 -11.96 12.51 -0.26
CA THR A 239 -11.12 13.71 -0.29
C THR A 239 -11.50 14.70 0.80
N ILE A 240 -12.79 14.71 1.20
CA ILE A 240 -13.32 15.51 2.30
C ILE A 240 -13.07 14.77 3.62
N ASP A 241 -13.48 13.51 3.70
CA ASP A 241 -13.43 12.76 4.96
C ASP A 241 -12.02 12.66 5.54
N ASN A 242 -11.01 12.40 4.70
CA ASN A 242 -9.63 12.25 5.18
C ASN A 242 -9.02 13.58 5.63
N GLU A 243 -9.53 14.72 5.15
CA GLU A 243 -9.13 16.06 5.60
C GLU A 243 -9.80 16.45 6.91
N GLU A 244 -11.10 16.14 7.06
CA GLU A 244 -11.89 16.41 8.27
C GLU A 244 -11.49 15.51 9.44
N ASN A 245 -11.29 14.22 9.19
CA ASN A 245 -10.94 13.22 10.20
C ASN A 245 -9.41 13.13 10.33
N LYS A 246 -8.91 13.34 11.55
CA LYS A 246 -7.48 13.49 11.85
C LYS A 246 -6.93 12.37 12.71
N PHE A 247 -7.79 11.64 13.41
CA PHE A 247 -7.42 10.69 14.45
C PHE A 247 -8.01 9.33 14.15
N ARG A 248 -7.32 8.26 14.53
CA ARG A 248 -7.78 6.89 14.25
C ARG A 248 -9.05 6.52 15.02
N ASP A 249 -9.29 7.16 16.16
CA ASP A 249 -10.52 7.04 16.95
C ASP A 249 -11.67 7.92 16.45
N ASP A 250 -11.46 8.76 15.42
CA ASP A 250 -12.58 9.40 14.72
C ASP A 250 -13.45 8.31 14.08
N LEU A 251 -14.78 8.45 14.17
CA LEU A 251 -15.74 7.44 13.71
C LEU A 251 -15.48 6.97 12.26
N TYR A 252 -15.02 7.89 11.40
CA TYR A 252 -14.65 7.57 10.02
C TYR A 252 -13.56 6.51 9.91
N TYR A 253 -12.46 6.63 10.67
CA TYR A 253 -11.37 5.64 10.64
C TYR A 253 -11.70 4.44 11.50
N ALA A 254 -12.24 4.65 12.70
CA ALA A 254 -12.58 3.58 13.64
C ALA A 254 -13.56 2.56 13.03
N SER A 255 -14.50 3.00 12.18
CA SER A 255 -15.44 2.11 11.48
C SER A 255 -14.82 1.22 10.41
N LYS A 256 -13.55 1.47 10.03
CA LYS A 256 -12.81 0.72 9.01
C LYS A 256 -11.82 -0.29 9.60
N GLU A 257 -11.68 -0.30 10.92
CA GLU A 257 -10.73 -1.15 11.63
C GLU A 257 -11.19 -2.61 11.67
N TYR A 258 -10.20 -3.51 11.62
CA TYR A 258 -10.37 -4.96 11.68
C TYR A 258 -9.11 -5.57 12.31
N SER A 259 -9.21 -6.79 12.83
CA SER A 259 -8.03 -7.47 13.38
C SER A 259 -7.36 -8.35 12.34
N LEU A 260 -6.10 -8.06 12.03
CA LEU A 260 -5.28 -8.92 11.18
C LEU A 260 -5.13 -10.33 11.77
N SER A 261 -5.15 -10.46 13.11
CA SER A 261 -5.07 -11.77 13.77
C SER A 261 -6.24 -12.69 13.43
N ASP A 262 -7.36 -12.15 12.94
CA ASP A 262 -8.54 -12.95 12.59
C ASP A 262 -8.39 -13.59 11.21
N ILE A 263 -7.35 -13.24 10.45
CA ILE A 263 -7.05 -13.88 9.16
C ILE A 263 -6.39 -15.23 9.42
N GLN A 264 -7.14 -16.31 9.19
CA GLN A 264 -6.68 -17.68 9.42
C GLN A 264 -6.30 -18.44 8.14
N VAL A 265 -6.83 -18.00 6.99
CA VAL A 265 -6.57 -18.68 5.72
C VAL A 265 -5.12 -18.54 5.30
N PRO A 266 -4.55 -19.52 4.56
CA PRO A 266 -3.24 -19.40 3.95
C PRO A 266 -3.05 -18.09 3.18
N LEU A 267 -1.87 -17.50 3.33
CA LEU A 267 -1.58 -16.14 2.87
C LEU A 267 -0.22 -16.05 2.17
N LEU A 268 -0.17 -15.48 0.98
CA LEU A 268 1.06 -15.03 0.33
C LEU A 268 1.02 -13.50 0.16
N SER A 269 1.67 -12.78 1.07
CA SER A 269 1.79 -11.32 0.98
C SER A 269 2.94 -10.95 0.05
N VAL A 270 2.67 -10.16 -1.00
CA VAL A 270 3.71 -9.71 -1.94
C VAL A 270 3.93 -8.21 -1.76
N ALA A 271 5.07 -7.86 -1.19
CA ALA A 271 5.52 -6.50 -0.95
C ALA A 271 6.49 -6.04 -2.05
N ASN A 272 6.50 -4.74 -2.36
CA ASN A 272 7.43 -4.17 -3.34
C ASN A 272 8.33 -3.11 -2.68
N TRP A 273 9.64 -3.26 -2.84
CA TRP A 273 10.62 -2.32 -2.29
C TRP A 273 10.47 -0.89 -2.82
N GLY A 274 9.87 -0.72 -4.01
CA GLY A 274 9.53 0.57 -4.61
C GLY A 274 8.28 1.22 -4.05
N GLY A 275 7.41 0.46 -3.36
CA GLY A 275 6.12 0.90 -2.82
C GLY A 275 6.22 1.74 -1.54
N ILE A 276 7.22 2.63 -1.45
CA ILE A 276 7.68 3.32 -0.23
C ILE A 276 6.72 4.38 0.34
N LEU A 277 5.52 4.53 -0.25
CA LEU A 277 4.55 5.59 0.05
C LEU A 277 3.10 5.10 0.14
N LEU A 278 2.86 3.80 -0.04
CA LEU A 278 1.50 3.25 0.04
C LEU A 278 1.47 1.81 0.57
N HIS A 279 1.94 0.84 -0.21
CA HIS A 279 1.63 -0.57 0.07
C HIS A 279 2.69 -1.32 0.86
N LEU A 280 3.98 -0.95 0.74
CA LEU A 280 5.10 -1.71 1.31
C LEU A 280 4.92 -2.01 2.80
N ARG A 281 4.63 -0.97 3.59
CA ARG A 281 4.37 -1.11 5.03
C ARG A 281 3.20 -2.06 5.30
N GLY A 282 2.11 -1.91 4.56
CA GLY A 282 0.89 -2.71 4.73
C GLY A 282 1.07 -4.19 4.44
N ASN A 283 1.84 -4.56 3.41
CA ASN A 283 2.13 -5.96 3.14
C ASN A 283 2.99 -6.61 4.24
N VAL A 284 3.98 -5.88 4.75
CA VAL A 284 4.88 -6.34 5.80
C VAL A 284 4.15 -6.50 7.13
N GLU A 285 3.43 -5.46 7.56
CA GLU A 285 2.66 -5.50 8.82
C GLU A 285 1.46 -6.45 8.72
N GLY A 286 0.77 -6.49 7.57
CA GLY A 286 -0.31 -7.42 7.27
C GLY A 286 0.11 -8.88 7.44
N TRP A 287 1.24 -9.26 6.84
CA TRP A 287 1.83 -10.58 7.05
C TRP A 287 2.25 -10.81 8.51
N THR A 288 2.92 -9.85 9.11
CA THR A 288 3.47 -9.98 10.48
C THR A 288 2.37 -10.28 11.48
N HIS A 289 1.24 -9.57 11.39
CA HIS A 289 0.13 -9.66 12.35
C HIS A 289 -1.01 -10.58 11.92
N ALA A 290 -0.98 -11.14 10.71
CA ALA A 290 -1.96 -12.16 10.29
C ALA A 290 -1.90 -13.40 11.20
N GLY A 291 -3.06 -13.93 11.57
CA GLY A 291 -3.20 -15.13 12.41
C GLY A 291 -2.90 -16.45 11.70
N SER A 292 -2.75 -16.43 10.38
CA SER A 292 -2.52 -17.60 9.53
C SER A 292 -1.24 -18.35 9.89
N GLU A 293 -1.37 -19.67 10.08
CA GLU A 293 -0.22 -20.56 10.31
C GLU A 293 0.63 -20.76 9.03
N LEU A 294 -0.04 -20.68 7.87
CA LEU A 294 0.57 -20.82 6.54
C LEU A 294 0.62 -19.46 5.84
N LYS A 295 1.50 -18.60 6.35
CA LYS A 295 1.79 -17.29 5.76
C LYS A 295 3.20 -17.19 5.18
N TYR A 296 3.30 -16.48 4.07
CA TYR A 296 4.51 -16.30 3.27
C TYR A 296 4.65 -14.83 2.86
N LEU A 297 5.87 -14.30 2.91
CA LEU A 297 6.18 -12.92 2.56
C LEU A 297 7.17 -12.91 1.38
N ARG A 298 6.77 -12.29 0.28
CA ARG A 298 7.61 -12.13 -0.90
C ARG A 298 7.91 -10.66 -1.13
N PHE A 299 9.18 -10.30 -1.27
CA PHE A 299 9.58 -8.97 -1.72
C PHE A 299 10.00 -9.00 -3.18
N ILE A 300 9.49 -8.04 -3.94
CA ILE A 300 9.78 -7.83 -5.36
C ILE A 300 10.28 -6.39 -5.60
N THR A 301 10.64 -6.12 -6.85
CA THR A 301 10.97 -4.79 -7.39
C THR A 301 10.20 -4.57 -8.70
N GLY A 302 10.28 -3.35 -9.23
CA GLY A 302 9.59 -2.95 -10.46
C GLY A 302 8.38 -2.06 -10.18
N ARG A 303 7.68 -1.70 -11.26
CA ARG A 303 6.45 -0.90 -11.17
C ARG A 303 5.38 -1.65 -10.37
N HIS A 304 4.38 -0.93 -9.90
CA HIS A 304 3.27 -1.50 -9.13
C HIS A 304 2.43 -2.53 -9.90
N ASP A 305 2.34 -2.39 -11.22
CA ASP A 305 1.39 -3.10 -12.08
C ASP A 305 2.01 -4.30 -12.81
N LEU A 306 3.14 -4.10 -13.49
CA LEU A 306 3.71 -5.10 -14.40
C LEU A 306 4.20 -6.39 -13.74
N PRO A 307 4.87 -6.38 -12.57
CA PRO A 307 5.38 -7.59 -11.92
C PRO A 307 4.30 -8.63 -11.64
N PHE A 308 3.07 -8.20 -11.36
CA PHE A 308 1.94 -9.12 -11.18
C PHE A 308 1.66 -10.00 -12.41
N TYR A 309 2.04 -9.54 -13.61
CA TYR A 309 1.82 -10.22 -14.88
C TYR A 309 3.10 -10.86 -15.47
N TYR A 310 4.25 -10.73 -14.83
CA TYR A 310 5.47 -11.42 -15.27
C TYR A 310 5.29 -12.93 -15.14
N ALA A 311 5.80 -13.70 -16.11
CA ALA A 311 5.56 -15.14 -16.18
C ALA A 311 6.01 -15.84 -14.90
N GLU A 312 7.21 -15.53 -14.43
CA GLU A 312 7.79 -16.07 -13.19
C GLU A 312 6.97 -15.75 -11.94
N GLU A 313 6.34 -14.57 -11.89
CA GLU A 313 5.54 -14.13 -10.75
C GLU A 313 4.12 -14.71 -10.79
N VAL A 314 3.53 -14.83 -11.98
CA VAL A 314 2.27 -15.55 -12.20
C VAL A 314 2.43 -17.03 -11.86
N GLU A 315 3.58 -17.63 -12.13
CA GLU A 315 3.89 -19.00 -11.74
C GLU A 315 3.93 -19.19 -10.21
N VAL A 316 4.50 -18.23 -9.47
CA VAL A 316 4.44 -18.22 -7.99
C VAL A 316 3.00 -18.12 -7.50
N GLN A 317 2.21 -17.20 -8.07
CA GLN A 317 0.78 -17.06 -7.74
C GLN A 317 0.03 -18.37 -7.99
N ARG A 318 0.20 -18.97 -9.17
CA ARG A 318 -0.47 -20.22 -9.56
C ARG A 318 -0.05 -21.38 -8.68
N SER A 319 1.25 -21.51 -8.38
CA SER A 319 1.77 -22.56 -7.50
C SER A 319 1.15 -22.51 -6.10
N PHE A 320 1.03 -21.31 -5.52
CA PHE A 320 0.37 -21.12 -4.24
C PHE A 320 -1.13 -21.44 -4.32
N LEU A 321 -1.82 -20.91 -5.33
CA LEU A 321 -3.26 -21.13 -5.52
C LEU A 321 -3.58 -22.61 -5.79
N ASP A 322 -2.78 -23.32 -6.58
CA ASP A 322 -2.96 -24.74 -6.89
C ASP A 322 -2.87 -25.58 -5.60
N ALA A 323 -1.93 -25.27 -4.71
CA ALA A 323 -1.76 -26.00 -3.44
C ALA A 323 -3.03 -25.96 -2.57
N PHE A 324 -3.66 -24.80 -2.41
CA PHE A 324 -4.81 -24.65 -1.52
C PHE A 324 -6.15 -24.88 -2.21
N LEU A 325 -6.26 -24.51 -3.48
CA LEU A 325 -7.51 -24.56 -4.23
C LEU A 325 -7.70 -25.89 -4.98
N LYS A 326 -6.62 -26.54 -5.43
CA LYS A 326 -6.68 -27.83 -6.16
C LYS A 326 -6.05 -28.99 -5.38
N GLY A 327 -5.26 -28.72 -4.35
CA GLY A 327 -4.51 -29.75 -3.63
C GLY A 327 -3.21 -30.16 -4.34
N GLU A 328 -2.76 -29.38 -5.32
CA GLU A 328 -1.56 -29.64 -6.11
C GLU A 328 -0.39 -28.82 -5.55
N ASP A 329 0.27 -29.33 -4.51
CA ASP A 329 1.31 -28.60 -3.78
C ASP A 329 2.73 -28.92 -4.28
N ARG A 330 3.21 -28.15 -5.26
CA ARG A 330 4.53 -28.36 -5.87
C ARG A 330 5.71 -27.86 -5.03
N GLU A 331 5.52 -26.76 -4.32
CA GLU A 331 6.58 -26.08 -3.55
C GLU A 331 6.49 -26.34 -2.03
N GLY A 332 5.46 -27.05 -1.59
CA GLY A 332 5.24 -27.34 -0.16
C GLY A 332 4.57 -26.19 0.60
N TRP A 333 3.73 -25.38 -0.06
CA TRP A 333 2.94 -24.30 0.54
C TRP A 333 1.97 -24.82 1.60
N SER A 334 1.29 -25.94 1.34
CA SER A 334 0.30 -26.52 2.26
C SER A 334 0.95 -27.23 3.46
N THR A 335 2.24 -27.58 3.32
CA THR A 335 3.01 -28.29 4.34
C THR A 335 3.93 -27.37 5.15
N GLY A 336 4.02 -26.09 4.80
CA GLY A 336 4.93 -25.13 5.45
C GLY A 336 6.40 -25.26 5.02
N LYS A 337 6.71 -26.10 4.02
CA LYS A 337 8.07 -26.30 3.50
C LYS A 337 8.53 -25.17 2.58
N ALA A 338 7.58 -24.49 1.93
CA ALA A 338 7.89 -23.35 1.08
C ALA A 338 8.60 -22.24 1.90
N PRO A 339 9.52 -21.46 1.27
CA PRO A 339 10.20 -20.33 1.90
C PRO A 339 9.22 -19.36 2.59
N LYS A 340 9.36 -19.18 3.92
CA LYS A 340 8.52 -18.25 4.68
C LYS A 340 8.71 -16.81 4.24
N VAL A 341 9.95 -16.46 3.87
CA VAL A 341 10.29 -15.16 3.32
C VAL A 341 11.19 -15.36 2.09
N ASP A 342 10.88 -14.70 0.99
CA ASP A 342 11.71 -14.63 -0.23
C ASP A 342 11.84 -13.16 -0.63
N MET A 343 13.06 -12.64 -0.75
CA MET A 343 13.29 -11.23 -1.07
C MET A 343 14.28 -11.03 -2.21
N VAL A 344 13.97 -10.07 -3.07
CA VAL A 344 14.97 -9.43 -3.94
C VAL A 344 15.92 -8.60 -3.09
N LEU A 345 17.23 -8.72 -3.34
CA LEU A 345 18.28 -7.90 -2.75
C LEU A 345 18.72 -6.84 -3.76
N ARG A 346 18.39 -5.57 -3.52
CA ARG A 346 18.82 -4.42 -4.32
C ARG A 346 20.33 -4.24 -4.15
N LYS A 347 21.11 -4.79 -5.08
CA LYS A 347 22.58 -4.74 -5.09
C LYS A 347 23.06 -4.11 -6.41
N GLY A 348 23.84 -3.04 -6.30
CA GLY A 348 24.29 -2.23 -7.46
C GLY A 348 23.22 -1.25 -7.96
N ASP A 349 23.51 -0.60 -9.09
CA ASP A 349 22.64 0.38 -9.75
C ASP A 349 22.02 -0.24 -11.02
N ALA A 350 20.79 -0.77 -10.89
CA ALA A 350 19.99 -1.25 -12.02
C ALA A 350 19.26 -0.12 -12.76
N GLY A 351 19.38 1.13 -12.29
CA GLY A 351 18.50 2.22 -12.66
C GLY A 351 17.07 2.03 -12.15
N PHE A 352 16.12 2.71 -12.79
CA PHE A 352 14.70 2.66 -12.47
C PHE A 352 13.89 2.46 -13.76
N ASN A 353 12.70 1.88 -13.63
CA ASN A 353 11.82 1.50 -14.74
C ASN A 353 12.53 0.64 -15.81
N ASN A 354 13.38 -0.29 -15.35
CA ASN A 354 14.16 -1.17 -16.20
C ASN A 354 14.04 -2.62 -15.71
N ALA A 355 12.95 -3.28 -16.09
CA ALA A 355 12.63 -4.63 -15.63
C ALA A 355 13.75 -5.65 -15.94
N GLU A 356 14.43 -5.52 -17.08
CA GLU A 356 15.51 -6.44 -17.46
C GLU A 356 16.75 -6.28 -16.58
N ALA A 357 17.10 -5.05 -16.19
CA ALA A 357 18.20 -4.83 -15.25
C ALA A 357 17.81 -5.25 -13.82
N GLU A 358 16.57 -4.99 -13.40
CA GLU A 358 16.09 -5.36 -12.06
C GLU A 358 16.02 -6.88 -11.85
N LYS A 359 15.80 -7.68 -12.91
CA LYS A 359 15.88 -9.15 -12.86
C LYS A 359 17.25 -9.67 -12.43
N LEU A 360 18.31 -8.87 -12.58
CA LEU A 360 19.67 -9.25 -12.18
C LEU A 360 19.91 -9.13 -10.68
N PHE A 361 19.00 -8.49 -9.94
CA PHE A 361 19.11 -8.44 -8.49
C PHE A 361 19.04 -9.85 -7.89
N PRO A 362 20.00 -10.23 -7.02
CA PRO A 362 19.98 -11.53 -6.40
C PRO A 362 18.77 -11.69 -5.48
N ARG A 363 18.23 -12.91 -5.39
CA ARG A 363 17.19 -13.25 -4.42
C ARG A 363 17.77 -14.00 -3.23
N ARG A 364 17.15 -13.86 -2.06
CA ARG A 364 17.50 -14.62 -0.85
C ARG A 364 16.25 -15.10 -0.14
N ILE A 365 16.30 -16.33 0.35
CA ILE A 365 15.29 -16.95 1.21
C ILE A 365 15.64 -16.74 2.68
N GLU A 366 14.64 -16.46 3.50
CA GLU A 366 14.72 -16.38 4.95
C GLU A 366 13.58 -17.17 5.61
N HIS A 367 13.79 -17.56 6.87
CA HIS A 367 12.78 -18.31 7.64
C HIS A 367 11.80 -17.41 8.38
N GLU A 368 12.16 -16.14 8.59
CA GLU A 368 11.39 -15.22 9.42
C GLU A 368 11.60 -13.76 9.00
N TRP A 369 10.63 -12.92 9.36
CA TRP A 369 10.70 -11.48 9.26
C TRP A 369 10.26 -10.84 10.59
N PRO A 370 10.97 -9.84 11.13
CA PRO A 370 12.30 -9.39 10.69
C PRO A 370 13.34 -10.52 10.78
N ILE A 371 14.43 -10.42 10.02
CA ILE A 371 15.46 -11.45 9.96
C ILE A 371 16.13 -11.58 11.34
N ALA A 372 16.16 -12.76 11.98
CA ALA A 372 16.63 -12.88 13.37
C ALA A 372 18.08 -12.46 13.59
N ARG A 373 18.96 -12.65 12.59
CA ARG A 373 20.37 -12.23 12.68
C ARG A 373 20.58 -10.72 12.47
N THR A 374 19.51 -9.93 12.35
CA THR A 374 19.60 -8.47 12.19
C THR A 374 20.31 -7.82 13.37
N GLN A 375 21.33 -7.02 13.09
CA GLN A 375 22.02 -6.17 14.03
C GLN A 375 21.55 -4.72 13.87
N TYR A 376 20.61 -4.32 14.71
CA TYR A 376 20.13 -2.94 14.77
C TYR A 376 21.23 -2.00 15.27
N THR A 377 21.88 -1.32 14.33
CA THR A 377 23.08 -0.52 14.58
C THR A 377 22.73 0.97 14.54
N LYS A 378 23.08 1.69 15.61
CA LYS A 378 22.88 3.14 15.68
C LYS A 378 23.97 3.87 14.89
N PHE A 379 23.54 4.75 13.99
CA PHE A 379 24.36 5.76 13.34
C PHE A 379 23.94 7.11 13.91
N TYR A 380 24.79 7.66 14.78
CA TYR A 380 24.59 8.91 15.49
C TYR A 380 24.80 10.10 14.57
N LEU A 381 23.87 11.05 14.62
CA LEU A 381 23.96 12.32 13.91
C LEU A 381 24.85 13.26 14.71
N THR A 382 25.78 13.95 14.05
CA THR A 382 26.64 14.98 14.67
C THR A 382 26.27 16.39 14.22
N SER A 383 26.65 17.41 14.99
CA SER A 383 26.47 18.82 14.60
C SER A 383 27.29 19.20 13.35
N GLN A 384 28.27 18.38 12.96
CA GLN A 384 29.04 18.49 11.72
C GLN A 384 28.36 17.82 10.51
N LYS A 385 27.12 17.32 10.67
CA LYS A 385 26.32 16.68 9.61
C LYS A 385 26.86 15.30 9.16
N GLU A 386 27.41 14.55 10.11
CA GLU A 386 27.91 13.19 9.88
C GLU A 386 26.99 12.15 10.52
N LEU A 387 27.08 10.90 10.04
CA LEU A 387 26.49 9.70 10.63
C LEU A 387 27.61 8.75 11.08
N ILE A 388 27.84 8.65 12.38
CA ILE A 388 28.94 7.86 12.96
C ILE A 388 28.43 6.75 13.88
N THR A 389 29.16 5.65 14.03
CA THR A 389 28.69 4.45 14.79
C THR A 389 28.98 4.48 16.28
N HIS A 390 29.56 5.57 16.80
CA HIS A 390 29.80 5.78 18.22
C HIS A 390 29.10 7.06 18.69
N ALA A 391 28.61 7.06 19.93
CA ALA A 391 27.93 8.20 20.50
C ALA A 391 28.88 9.42 20.56
N PRO A 392 28.48 10.58 19.99
CA PRO A 392 29.33 11.76 19.96
C PRO A 392 29.32 12.49 21.30
N ILE A 393 30.44 13.13 21.66
CA ILE A 393 30.51 14.05 22.80
C ILE A 393 30.54 15.47 22.26
N GLU A 394 29.39 16.14 22.25
CA GLU A 394 29.24 17.48 21.67
C GLU A 394 28.82 18.51 22.71
N ARG A 395 29.25 19.76 22.49
CA ARG A 395 28.70 20.89 23.24
C ARG A 395 27.28 21.18 22.75
N PRO A 396 26.39 21.69 23.62
CA PRO A 396 25.05 22.10 23.23
C PRO A 396 25.06 23.00 21.99
N SER A 397 24.44 22.53 20.91
CA SER A 397 24.29 23.27 19.66
C SER A 397 23.02 22.84 18.94
N LYS A 398 22.64 23.54 17.88
CA LYS A 398 21.49 23.15 17.05
C LYS A 398 21.72 23.48 15.58
N ILE A 399 21.14 22.68 14.70
CA ILE A 399 21.01 22.98 13.27
C ILE A 399 19.57 23.42 13.02
N SER A 400 19.38 24.52 12.29
CA SER A 400 18.06 25.09 11.97
C SER A 400 17.76 24.99 10.48
N TYR A 401 16.50 24.80 10.12
CA TYR A 401 16.00 24.81 8.74
C TYR A 401 14.58 25.36 8.69
N GLU A 402 14.19 25.96 7.58
CA GLU A 402 12.87 26.58 7.42
C GLU A 402 11.77 25.50 7.45
N ALA A 403 10.65 25.79 8.11
CA ALA A 403 9.48 24.92 8.06
C ALA A 403 8.76 25.00 6.68
N LEU A 404 7.77 24.14 6.45
CA LEU A 404 6.91 24.16 5.26
C LEU A 404 7.66 24.02 3.91
N GLY A 405 8.69 23.17 3.88
CA GLY A 405 9.31 22.74 2.62
C GLY A 405 8.33 21.97 1.72
N ASN A 406 8.68 21.85 0.44
CA ASN A 406 7.98 21.05 -0.57
C ASN A 406 8.95 20.60 -1.67
N LEU A 407 8.45 19.85 -2.66
CA LEU A 407 9.28 19.31 -3.75
C LEU A 407 10.02 20.39 -4.55
N ASP A 408 9.40 21.56 -4.77
CA ASP A 408 9.99 22.64 -5.56
C ASP A 408 10.99 23.49 -4.76
N LYS A 409 10.74 23.66 -3.46
CA LYS A 409 11.58 24.39 -2.52
C LYS A 409 11.83 23.56 -1.25
N PRO A 410 12.64 22.49 -1.35
CA PRO A 410 12.90 21.62 -0.22
C PRO A 410 13.66 22.38 0.88
N GLN A 411 13.28 22.14 2.13
CA GLN A 411 13.95 22.69 3.32
C GLN A 411 14.41 21.55 4.19
N LEU A 412 15.72 21.32 4.26
CA LEU A 412 16.27 20.07 4.78
C LEU A 412 17.69 20.21 5.32
N VAL A 413 18.09 19.22 6.11
CA VAL A 413 19.45 18.96 6.57
C VAL A 413 19.80 17.52 6.20
N GLN A 414 21.02 17.29 5.73
CA GLN A 414 21.52 15.96 5.38
C GLN A 414 22.64 15.56 6.33
N PHE A 415 22.63 14.28 6.72
CA PHE A 415 23.66 13.63 7.52
C PHE A 415 24.21 12.45 6.72
N VAL A 416 25.52 12.32 6.63
CA VAL A 416 26.16 11.37 5.71
C VAL A 416 27.08 10.41 6.46
N THR A 417 27.01 9.12 6.14
CA THR A 417 27.98 8.15 6.69
C THR A 417 29.37 8.39 6.10
N PRO A 418 30.44 7.97 6.79
CA PRO A 418 31.68 7.59 6.10
C PRO A 418 31.40 6.61 4.96
N ALA A 419 32.32 6.53 4.01
CA ALA A 419 32.28 5.48 3.00
C ALA A 419 32.35 4.12 3.68
N PHE A 420 31.47 3.19 3.33
CA PHE A 420 31.47 1.85 3.91
C PHE A 420 32.75 1.10 3.52
N GLU A 421 33.47 0.57 4.50
CA GLU A 421 34.77 -0.08 4.29
C GLU A 421 34.66 -1.47 3.62
N LYS A 422 33.47 -2.06 3.71
CA LYS A 422 33.10 -3.36 3.15
C LYS A 422 31.65 -3.32 2.67
N GLU A 423 31.31 -4.26 1.80
CA GLU A 423 29.91 -4.51 1.44
C GLU A 423 29.08 -4.73 2.71
N THR A 424 27.96 -4.01 2.83
CA THR A 424 27.11 -4.03 4.02
C THR A 424 25.67 -4.06 3.59
N GLU A 425 24.93 -5.06 4.05
CA GLU A 425 23.51 -5.15 3.78
C GLU A 425 22.69 -4.48 4.88
N ILE A 426 21.73 -3.65 4.46
CA ILE A 426 20.72 -3.04 5.31
C ILE A 426 19.37 -3.60 4.88
N THR A 427 18.75 -4.45 5.72
CA THR A 427 17.45 -5.08 5.41
C THR A 427 16.57 -5.14 6.66
N GLY A 428 15.44 -4.47 6.64
CA GLY A 428 14.49 -4.48 7.76
C GLY A 428 13.86 -3.12 8.03
N HIS A 429 13.27 -2.99 9.22
CA HIS A 429 12.66 -1.76 9.73
C HIS A 429 13.71 -0.76 10.22
N ILE A 430 13.44 0.53 10.04
CA ILE A 430 14.35 1.62 10.42
C ILE A 430 13.61 2.59 11.34
N VAL A 431 14.31 3.12 12.34
CA VAL A 431 13.81 4.20 13.19
C VAL A 431 14.87 5.27 13.39
N ALA A 432 14.48 6.54 13.33
CA ALA A 432 15.33 7.66 13.68
C ALA A 432 14.85 8.30 14.98
N HIS A 433 15.75 8.44 15.95
CA HIS A 433 15.54 9.18 17.18
C HIS A 433 16.15 10.58 17.04
N LEU A 434 15.31 11.61 17.20
CA LEU A 434 15.71 13.01 17.03
C LEU A 434 15.23 13.86 18.21
N ASN A 435 16.06 14.82 18.63
CA ASN A 435 15.73 15.84 19.62
C ASN A 435 15.41 17.13 18.87
N VAL A 436 14.12 17.43 18.73
CA VAL A 436 13.64 18.49 17.83
C VAL A 436 12.94 19.61 18.59
N SER A 437 13.01 20.81 18.04
CA SER A 437 12.15 21.92 18.47
C SER A 437 11.77 22.80 17.29
N MET A 438 10.93 23.80 17.55
CA MET A 438 10.61 24.86 16.59
C MET A 438 10.69 26.25 17.22
N SER A 439 10.77 27.28 16.39
CA SER A 439 10.68 28.69 16.81
C SER A 439 9.95 29.53 15.76
N ALA A 440 9.23 30.57 16.21
CA ALA A 440 8.61 31.53 15.31
C ALA A 440 9.67 32.38 14.57
N ASN A 441 9.35 32.78 13.33
CA ASN A 441 10.10 33.85 12.67
C ASN A 441 9.75 35.20 13.34
N PRO A 442 10.66 36.18 13.39
CA PRO A 442 10.36 37.51 13.95
C PRO A 442 9.12 38.14 13.29
N GLY A 443 8.13 38.51 14.10
CA GLY A 443 6.89 39.13 13.64
C GLY A 443 5.85 38.19 13.00
N ALA A 444 6.13 36.88 12.94
CA ALA A 444 5.18 35.88 12.46
C ALA A 444 4.33 35.28 13.60
N PRO A 445 3.15 34.72 13.31
CA PRO A 445 2.40 33.89 14.25
C PRO A 445 3.25 32.77 14.87
N THR A 446 2.92 32.43 16.11
CA THR A 446 3.60 31.38 16.86
C THR A 446 3.24 30.01 16.32
N PRO A 447 4.20 29.18 15.88
CA PRO A 447 3.89 27.84 15.42
C PRO A 447 3.46 26.94 16.58
N GLN A 448 2.64 25.94 16.27
CA GLN A 448 1.98 25.07 17.25
C GLN A 448 2.31 23.58 17.03
N ASP A 449 3.01 23.26 15.95
CA ASP A 449 3.46 21.89 15.64
C ASP A 449 4.61 21.92 14.62
N LEU A 450 5.30 20.79 14.47
CA LEU A 450 6.29 20.59 13.41
C LEU A 450 6.11 19.21 12.77
N ASP A 451 6.30 19.15 11.45
CA ASP A 451 6.28 17.92 10.68
C ASP A 451 7.70 17.53 10.27
N LEU A 452 8.03 16.25 10.42
CA LEU A 452 9.30 15.65 10.03
C LEU A 452 9.09 14.70 8.85
N PHE A 453 9.88 14.90 7.80
CA PHE A 453 9.96 14.06 6.62
C PHE A 453 11.37 13.54 6.51
N LEU A 454 11.54 12.22 6.62
CA LEU A 454 12.84 11.56 6.54
C LEU A 454 12.98 10.83 5.22
N THR A 455 14.10 11.00 4.55
CA THR A 455 14.45 10.27 3.33
C THR A 455 15.81 9.62 3.49
N LEU A 456 15.89 8.30 3.27
CA LEU A 456 17.16 7.58 3.23
C LEU A 456 17.61 7.41 1.78
N ARG A 457 18.87 7.73 1.49
CA ARG A 457 19.43 7.70 0.13
C ARG A 457 20.70 6.87 0.10
N TYR A 458 20.95 6.21 -1.02
CA TYR A 458 22.19 5.50 -1.30
C TYR A 458 22.99 6.25 -2.35
N ILE A 459 24.25 6.54 -2.03
CA ILE A 459 25.24 7.08 -2.95
C ILE A 459 26.25 5.99 -3.25
N SER A 460 26.43 5.67 -4.54
CA SER A 460 27.38 4.67 -5.01
C SER A 460 28.83 5.08 -4.72
N PRO A 461 29.80 4.15 -4.80
CA PRO A 461 31.22 4.47 -4.66
C PRO A 461 31.72 5.56 -5.63
N GLU A 462 31.07 5.73 -6.77
CA GLU A 462 31.35 6.75 -7.78
C GLU A 462 30.77 8.13 -7.43
N GLY A 463 30.03 8.24 -6.33
CA GLY A 463 29.41 9.49 -5.89
C GLY A 463 28.06 9.80 -6.54
N LYS A 464 27.44 8.83 -7.22
CA LYS A 464 26.13 8.97 -7.86
C LYS A 464 25.03 8.46 -6.94
N GLU A 465 23.91 9.16 -6.85
CA GLU A 465 22.72 8.61 -6.18
C GLU A 465 22.12 7.47 -7.00
N VAL A 466 21.83 6.37 -6.31
CA VAL A 466 21.13 5.22 -6.89
C VAL A 466 19.64 5.36 -6.59
N PHE A 467 18.84 5.33 -7.66
CA PHE A 467 17.38 5.32 -7.59
C PHE A 467 16.85 3.94 -7.94
N TYR A 468 15.66 3.65 -7.44
CA TYR A 468 14.94 2.41 -7.73
C TYR A 468 13.61 2.73 -8.41
N THR A 469 12.98 1.71 -8.98
CA THR A 469 11.65 1.83 -9.57
C THR A 469 10.61 2.03 -8.47
N GLY A 470 9.94 3.18 -8.49
CA GLY A 470 8.79 3.49 -7.65
C GLY A 470 7.48 2.96 -8.23
N THR A 471 6.38 3.21 -7.52
CA THR A 471 5.03 2.75 -7.85
C THR A 471 4.64 3.00 -9.32
N ALA A 472 4.93 4.19 -9.85
CA ALA A 472 4.55 4.57 -11.21
C ALA A 472 5.68 4.37 -12.26
N GLY A 473 6.77 3.69 -11.88
CA GLY A 473 7.99 3.66 -12.68
C GLY A 473 8.86 4.91 -12.52
N ASP A 474 8.54 5.78 -11.56
CA ASP A 474 9.31 6.96 -11.22
C ASP A 474 10.57 6.61 -10.39
N PRO A 475 11.63 7.43 -10.42
CA PRO A 475 12.82 7.19 -9.60
C PRO A 475 12.54 7.52 -8.13
N VAL A 476 12.72 6.53 -7.24
CA VAL A 476 12.55 6.70 -5.79
C VAL A 476 13.86 6.43 -5.01
N PRO A 477 14.07 7.11 -3.86
CA PRO A 477 15.17 6.83 -2.96
C PRO A 477 14.96 5.48 -2.22
N LEU A 478 15.82 5.14 -1.26
CA LEU A 478 15.77 3.82 -0.59
C LEU A 478 14.45 3.57 0.14
N CYS A 479 14.01 4.56 0.93
CA CYS A 479 12.79 4.54 1.74
C CYS A 479 12.56 5.92 2.36
N LYS A 480 11.37 6.09 2.96
CA LYS A 480 10.94 7.33 3.61
C LYS A 480 10.25 7.07 4.95
N GLY A 481 10.17 8.12 5.77
CA GLY A 481 9.52 8.11 7.08
C GLY A 481 8.92 9.47 7.42
N TRP A 482 7.91 9.46 8.29
CA TRP A 482 7.14 10.66 8.62
C TRP A 482 6.75 10.70 10.08
N LEU A 483 6.72 11.89 10.65
CA LEU A 483 6.11 12.11 11.96
C LEU A 483 5.67 13.56 12.13
N ARG A 484 4.42 13.75 12.53
CA ARG A 484 3.97 15.01 13.16
C ARG A 484 4.34 14.99 14.64
N ALA A 485 5.06 15.99 15.13
CA ALA A 485 5.61 15.97 16.49
C ALA A 485 4.54 15.91 17.60
N SER A 486 3.36 16.49 17.39
CA SER A 486 2.23 16.32 18.32
C SER A 486 1.71 14.89 18.42
N ARG A 487 2.10 14.02 17.48
CA ARG A 487 1.77 12.58 17.43
C ARG A 487 2.87 11.69 17.96
N ARG A 488 3.88 12.25 18.62
CA ARG A 488 5.08 11.51 19.04
C ARG A 488 4.84 10.41 20.07
N LYS A 489 3.74 10.46 20.84
CA LYS A 489 3.45 9.50 21.92
C LYS A 489 3.49 8.06 21.42
N VAL A 490 4.44 7.29 21.95
CA VAL A 490 4.59 5.85 21.72
C VAL A 490 3.79 5.11 22.78
N ASP A 491 3.08 4.06 22.37
CA ASP A 491 2.43 3.12 23.27
C ASP A 491 3.38 1.96 23.59
N GLU A 492 4.18 2.13 24.64
CA GLU A 492 5.19 1.15 25.06
C GLU A 492 4.59 -0.17 25.55
N GLN A 493 3.30 -0.17 25.92
CA GLN A 493 2.59 -1.34 26.41
C GLN A 493 1.95 -2.14 25.26
N ASN A 494 1.90 -1.57 24.06
CA ASN A 494 1.34 -2.25 22.91
C ASN A 494 2.20 -3.45 22.50
N PRO A 495 1.62 -4.65 22.30
CA PRO A 495 2.39 -5.84 21.94
C PRO A 495 3.08 -5.74 20.57
N ARG A 496 2.67 -4.78 19.72
CA ARG A 496 3.31 -4.49 18.43
C ARG A 496 4.49 -3.52 18.55
N HIS A 497 4.69 -2.88 19.70
CA HIS A 497 5.81 -1.97 19.91
C HIS A 497 7.14 -2.71 19.92
N ARG A 498 8.11 -2.20 19.17
CA ARG A 498 9.52 -2.61 19.23
C ARG A 498 10.39 -1.36 19.26
N ALA A 499 11.60 -1.47 19.82
CA ALA A 499 12.57 -0.37 19.83
C ALA A 499 12.94 0.11 18.41
N TRP A 500 12.82 -0.77 17.40
CA TRP A 500 13.08 -0.49 15.99
C TRP A 500 11.81 -0.22 15.16
N LEU A 501 10.63 -0.30 15.76
CA LEU A 501 9.33 -0.01 15.15
C LEU A 501 8.37 0.53 16.23
N PRO A 502 8.42 1.85 16.52
CA PRO A 502 7.60 2.46 17.56
C PRO A 502 6.11 2.33 17.22
N HIS A 503 5.30 1.84 18.15
CA HIS A 503 3.85 1.74 17.94
C HIS A 503 3.16 2.99 18.45
N ARG A 504 2.25 3.54 17.64
CA ARG A 504 1.46 4.73 17.98
C ARG A 504 0.01 4.47 17.65
N ASN A 505 -0.90 4.77 18.58
CA ASN A 505 -2.33 4.56 18.36
C ASN A 505 -2.96 5.62 17.45
N TYR A 506 -2.38 6.84 17.42
CA TYR A 506 -2.90 8.02 16.72
C TYR A 506 -4.31 8.43 17.17
N TYR A 507 -4.62 8.22 18.45
CA TYR A 507 -5.88 8.66 19.04
C TYR A 507 -5.88 10.15 19.37
N SER A 508 -7.06 10.74 19.46
CA SER A 508 -7.28 12.13 19.88
C SER A 508 -6.71 12.42 21.27
N THR A 509 -6.81 11.45 22.17
CA THR A 509 -6.30 11.50 23.55
C THR A 509 -4.78 11.35 23.67
N ASP A 510 -4.10 10.97 22.59
CA ASP A 510 -2.64 10.78 22.55
C ASP A 510 -1.87 12.01 22.05
N VAL A 511 -2.57 13.10 21.73
CA VAL A 511 -1.93 14.35 21.30
C VAL A 511 -1.12 14.94 22.43
N LEU A 512 0.15 15.23 22.16
CA LEU A 512 1.02 15.96 23.06
C LEU A 512 1.31 17.35 22.49
N PRO A 513 1.18 18.44 23.27
CA PRO A 513 1.46 19.78 22.79
C PRO A 513 2.93 19.91 22.34
N VAL A 514 3.16 20.86 21.43
CA VAL A 514 4.49 21.22 20.92
C VAL A 514 4.62 22.74 21.06
N LEU A 515 5.49 23.17 21.98
CA LEU A 515 5.70 24.57 22.33
C LEU A 515 7.00 25.08 21.69
N PRO A 516 7.02 26.31 21.18
CA PRO A 516 8.25 26.92 20.66
C PRO A 516 9.37 26.94 21.70
N GLY A 517 10.58 26.57 21.28
CA GLY A 517 11.78 26.56 22.14
C GLY A 517 11.94 25.33 23.03
N GLU A 518 10.88 24.55 23.28
CA GLU A 518 11.00 23.27 24.01
C GLU A 518 11.55 22.16 23.11
N VAL A 519 12.43 21.34 23.66
CA VAL A 519 13.06 20.22 22.95
C VAL A 519 12.30 18.94 23.22
N TYR A 520 11.89 18.24 22.16
CA TYR A 520 11.13 17.01 22.21
C TYR A 520 11.94 15.85 21.60
N PRO A 521 12.19 14.76 22.34
CA PRO A 521 12.66 13.52 21.75
C PRO A 521 11.52 12.86 20.96
N VAL A 522 11.81 12.44 19.74
CA VAL A 522 10.84 11.78 18.85
C VAL A 522 11.47 10.60 18.12
N ASP A 523 10.72 9.51 18.00
CA ASP A 523 11.11 8.33 17.21
C ASP A 523 10.32 8.26 15.91
N VAL A 524 10.96 8.56 14.78
CA VAL A 524 10.34 8.55 13.46
C VAL A 524 10.50 7.16 12.84
N GLU A 525 9.39 6.48 12.54
CA GLU A 525 9.40 5.27 11.72
C GLU A 525 9.83 5.64 10.29
N ILE A 526 10.87 4.98 9.79
CA ILE A 526 11.23 4.95 8.37
C ILE A 526 10.87 3.56 7.87
N TRP A 527 10.06 3.50 6.81
CA TRP A 527 9.50 2.26 6.30
C TRP A 527 10.58 1.22 5.99
N PRO A 528 10.24 -0.09 6.06
CA PRO A 528 11.22 -1.14 5.87
C PRO A 528 11.86 -1.06 4.48
N THR A 529 13.13 -1.46 4.40
CA THR A 529 13.91 -1.36 3.17
C THR A 529 14.86 -2.53 3.01
N ASN A 530 15.44 -2.65 1.82
CA ASN A 530 16.56 -3.52 1.53
C ASN A 530 17.58 -2.79 0.65
N ILE A 531 18.87 -2.88 0.95
CA ILE A 531 19.98 -2.46 0.09
C ILE A 531 21.26 -3.19 0.47
N VAL A 532 22.03 -3.62 -0.53
CA VAL A 532 23.43 -4.03 -0.35
C VAL A 532 24.32 -2.83 -0.70
N VAL A 533 24.80 -2.12 0.32
CA VAL A 533 25.70 -0.99 0.17
C VAL A 533 27.08 -1.50 -0.23
N GLU A 534 27.58 -1.05 -1.38
CA GLU A 534 28.89 -1.46 -1.87
C GLU A 534 30.02 -0.80 -1.08
N LYS A 535 31.19 -1.43 -1.08
CA LYS A 535 32.41 -0.83 -0.52
C LYS A 535 32.68 0.52 -1.19
N GLY A 536 32.84 1.57 -0.41
CA GLY A 536 33.01 2.95 -0.90
C GLY A 536 31.70 3.75 -0.98
N GLY A 537 30.55 3.07 -0.99
CA GLY A 537 29.24 3.69 -0.99
C GLY A 537 28.92 4.39 0.33
N LYS A 538 27.91 5.25 0.33
CA LYS A 538 27.48 6.04 1.48
C LYS A 538 25.96 6.03 1.63
N ILE A 539 25.50 6.17 2.87
CA ILE A 539 24.10 6.42 3.18
C ILE A 539 23.94 7.88 3.59
N ILE A 540 22.89 8.52 3.08
CA ILE A 540 22.46 9.85 3.50
C ILE A 540 21.11 9.72 4.20
N LEU A 541 21.01 10.26 5.42
CA LEU A 541 19.74 10.56 6.07
C LEU A 541 19.42 12.05 5.84
N GLU A 542 18.29 12.31 5.23
CA GLU A 542 17.76 13.65 5.06
C GLU A 542 16.63 13.89 6.05
N VAL A 543 16.70 15.01 6.78
CA VAL A 543 15.63 15.50 7.68
C VAL A 543 15.06 16.75 7.06
N SER A 544 13.78 16.72 6.66
CA SER A 544 13.09 17.82 5.98
C SER A 544 11.80 18.23 6.70
N SER A 545 11.33 19.44 6.40
CA SER A 545 10.02 19.97 6.82
C SER A 545 8.94 19.75 5.77
N GLY A 546 9.19 18.98 4.70
CA GLY A 546 8.21 18.65 3.66
C GLY A 546 8.65 17.49 2.77
N ASP A 547 7.80 17.14 1.81
CA ASP A 547 8.14 16.10 0.82
C ASP A 547 9.39 16.46 0.02
N THR A 548 10.25 15.47 -0.17
CA THR A 548 11.44 15.53 -1.04
C THR A 548 11.36 14.43 -2.11
N GLN A 549 12.39 14.30 -2.96
CA GLN A 549 12.41 13.41 -4.12
C GLN A 549 11.78 12.02 -3.90
N GLY A 550 11.11 11.50 -4.94
CA GLY A 550 10.42 10.22 -4.89
C GLY A 550 9.04 10.24 -4.25
N SER A 551 8.52 11.39 -3.76
CA SER A 551 7.14 11.47 -3.28
C SER A 551 6.08 11.45 -4.40
N GLY A 552 6.42 11.82 -5.64
CA GLY A 552 5.53 11.73 -6.80
C GLY A 552 4.11 12.30 -6.55
N VAL A 553 3.10 11.45 -6.74
CA VAL A 553 1.68 11.78 -6.46
C VAL A 553 1.29 11.64 -4.99
N PHE A 554 2.15 11.10 -4.12
CA PHE A 554 1.88 10.79 -2.71
C PHE A 554 2.25 11.94 -1.74
N GLN A 555 2.02 13.18 -2.17
CA GLN A 555 2.41 14.38 -1.41
C GLN A 555 1.49 14.67 -0.21
N HIS A 556 2.08 15.37 0.76
CA HIS A 556 1.51 15.85 2.01
C HIS A 556 1.45 17.37 1.98
N ASN A 557 0.59 17.92 1.15
CA ASN A 557 0.57 19.36 0.82
C ASN A 557 -0.80 20.02 1.05
N SER A 558 -1.69 19.39 1.83
CA SER A 558 -2.97 20.02 2.20
C SER A 558 -2.71 21.32 2.98
N PRO A 559 -3.22 22.47 2.50
CA PRO A 559 -3.08 23.74 3.20
C PRO A 559 -3.95 23.81 4.48
N ILE A 560 -4.89 22.87 4.64
CA ILE A 560 -5.75 22.76 5.83
C ILE A 560 -5.06 21.90 6.89
N ASP A 561 -4.51 20.75 6.52
CA ASP A 561 -3.77 19.89 7.46
C ASP A 561 -2.42 20.52 7.86
N ARG A 562 -1.77 21.22 6.92
CA ARG A 562 -0.45 21.86 7.07
C ARG A 562 -0.52 23.37 6.84
N SER A 563 -1.39 24.06 7.57
CA SER A 563 -1.58 25.51 7.40
C SER A 563 -0.33 26.31 7.79
N VAL A 564 -0.11 27.43 7.07
CA VAL A 564 1.01 28.34 7.33
C VAL A 564 0.99 28.87 8.76
N GLU A 565 -0.20 29.24 9.26
CA GLU A 565 -0.39 29.75 10.61
C GLU A 565 0.12 28.77 11.68
N ARG A 566 -0.08 27.46 11.49
CA ARG A 566 0.26 26.43 12.46
C ARG A 566 1.72 26.01 12.42
N PHE A 567 2.35 26.00 11.23
CA PHE A 567 3.64 25.34 11.01
C PHE A 567 4.80 26.25 10.59
N GLN A 568 4.57 27.53 10.25
CA GLN A 568 5.64 28.43 9.81
C GLN A 568 6.74 28.65 10.87
N GLY A 569 7.93 29.05 10.44
CA GLY A 569 9.03 29.36 11.35
C GLY A 569 10.28 28.56 11.03
N GLN A 570 11.04 28.21 12.06
CA GLN A 570 12.24 27.40 11.97
C GLN A 570 12.05 26.09 12.74
N ASN A 571 12.45 24.99 12.13
CA ASN A 571 12.64 23.70 12.80
C ASN A 571 14.11 23.58 13.24
N HIS A 572 14.34 22.84 14.31
CA HIS A 572 15.66 22.64 14.90
C HIS A 572 15.91 21.18 15.24
N ILE A 573 17.15 20.72 15.03
CA ILE A 573 17.70 19.48 15.60
C ILE A 573 18.77 19.88 16.61
N HIS A 574 18.66 19.40 17.85
CA HIS A 574 19.53 19.76 18.97
C HIS A 574 20.57 18.68 19.25
N PHE A 575 21.82 19.10 19.48
CA PHE A 575 22.96 18.24 19.80
C PHE A 575 23.50 18.59 21.19
N GLY A 576 24.08 17.63 21.90
CA GLY A 576 24.62 17.83 23.25
C GLY A 576 23.56 17.94 24.37
N LEU A 577 22.28 17.74 24.07
CA LEU A 577 21.16 17.67 25.03
C LEU A 577 20.49 16.28 25.06
N GLY A 578 21.10 15.30 24.40
CA GLY A 578 20.58 13.97 24.11
C GLY A 578 21.22 13.44 22.83
N ASP A 579 21.16 12.12 22.63
CA ASP A 579 21.68 11.49 21.41
C ASP A 579 20.68 11.65 20.27
N ASN A 580 21.14 11.90 19.05
CA ASN A 580 20.35 11.75 17.84
C ASN A 580 20.93 10.59 17.04
N TYR A 581 20.11 9.68 16.54
CA TYR A 581 20.59 8.56 15.74
C TYR A 581 19.55 8.03 14.77
N VAL A 582 20.00 7.40 13.70
CA VAL A 582 19.19 6.47 12.90
C VAL A 582 19.66 5.04 13.16
N THR A 583 18.73 4.15 13.44
CA THR A 583 19.04 2.73 13.66
C THR A 583 18.83 1.98 12.35
N LEU A 584 19.92 1.47 11.78
CA LEU A 584 19.90 0.71 10.53
C LEU A 584 19.95 -0.81 10.83
N PRO A 585 19.10 -1.63 10.18
CA PRO A 585 19.06 -3.08 10.36
C PRO A 585 20.16 -3.76 9.53
N ILE A 586 21.37 -3.88 10.10
CA ILE A 586 22.52 -4.48 9.41
C ILE A 586 22.41 -6.01 9.42
N ILE A 587 22.56 -6.65 8.26
CA ILE A 587 22.62 -8.12 8.17
C ILE A 587 24.11 -8.55 8.12
N PRO A 588 24.59 -9.33 9.10
CA PRO A 588 26.01 -9.71 9.21
C PRO A 588 26.46 -10.78 8.22
#